data_AF-A0A3A5L470-F1
#
_entry.id   AF-A0A3A5L470-F1
#
_cell.length_a   1.000
_cell.length_b   1.000
_cell.length_c   1.000
_cell.angle_alpha   90.00
_cell.angle_beta   90.00
_cell.angle_gamma   90.00
#
_symmetry.space_group_name_H-M   'P 1'
#
loop_
_entity.id
_entity.type
_entity.pdbx_description
1 polymer ?
#
loop_
_entity_poly.entity_id
_entity_poly.type
_entity_poly.pdbx_seq_one_letter_code
_entity_poly.pdbx_strand_id
1 'polypeptide(L)'
;MALKLIHMDVDLRKYPDDISPLTKDDEVTLGDGHGNALKMVYFLIKTGIMTLAGGAEDYQRLVEIYEQELNPEANDYAPYAKAMDDFIRILHQAKPGLVGILRFLGDVVADRGNNDLYTLLIYEWLLIAKIRVETMMSNHDMAFISLVLNGEYSPNIALTVGYDRLRNHQMRSAFGALFFLYHKLFPEERFIHLFSLYRSTLSLFACSKGDDDELILYTHAPVGLETLYAFYDEYRSRMTTALLATLHLPEEAEHAKTRFYHLGSGELAKVIDAVNAVFASLDLRKAIDSERCYLEIFYRDGLPQRMPMECPLFRLCWNRDTTQLQAGTRVKLTLIHGHDLASPSFGKSLDNFLGKNSKGGLINLVDPWYTLPQGGLPRLNVYRYGSLALPSTPSEKAQLSYAVVNSWPEAALKKRPSIIGFFEKNNDNDTDLLLPAKPLGLNLHL
;
A
#
# COMPACT_ATOMS: atom_id res chain seq x y z
N MET A 1 24.37 9.28 13.19
CA MET A 1 23.12 10.06 13.35
C MET A 1 22.26 9.36 14.37
N ALA A 2 21.74 10.07 15.37
CA ALA A 2 20.99 9.44 16.47
C ALA A 2 19.53 9.12 16.08
N LEU A 3 19.17 7.84 16.02
CA LEU A 3 17.80 7.42 15.75
C LEU A 3 16.87 7.63 16.96
N LYS A 4 16.07 8.71 16.92
CA LYS A 4 15.06 9.01 17.94
C LYS A 4 13.66 8.63 17.49
N LEU A 5 12.97 7.98 18.42
CA LEU A 5 11.56 7.62 18.34
C LEU A 5 10.78 8.73 19.10
N ILE A 6 9.94 9.52 18.42
CA ILE A 6 8.91 10.32 19.11
C ILE A 6 7.77 9.37 19.52
N HIS A 7 6.85 9.82 20.36
CA HIS A 7 5.56 9.17 20.52
C HIS A 7 4.42 10.18 20.63
N MET A 8 3.35 9.92 19.90
CA MET A 8 2.32 10.86 19.48
C MET A 8 0.95 10.15 19.45
N ASP A 9 0.22 10.23 20.56
CA ASP A 9 -1.22 9.99 20.53
C ASP A 9 -1.89 11.26 20.00
N VAL A 10 -2.64 11.16 18.89
CA VAL A 10 -3.14 12.33 18.15
C VAL A 10 -4.59 12.14 17.74
N ASP A 11 -5.35 13.23 17.81
CA ASP A 11 -6.69 13.33 17.22
C ASP A 11 -6.56 13.89 15.81
N LEU A 12 -6.68 13.02 14.79
CA LEU A 12 -6.57 13.42 13.39
C LEU A 12 -7.67 14.39 12.93
N ARG A 13 -8.72 14.62 13.75
CA ARG A 13 -9.74 15.64 13.49
C ARG A 13 -9.31 17.06 13.87
N LYS A 14 -8.16 17.21 14.51
CA LYS A 14 -7.62 18.50 14.94
C LYS A 14 -6.36 18.84 14.16
N TYR A 15 -6.20 20.13 13.88
CA TYR A 15 -4.94 20.66 13.37
C TYR A 15 -3.80 20.38 14.37
N PRO A 16 -2.57 20.07 13.95
CA PRO A 16 -1.45 19.86 14.88
C PRO A 16 -1.13 21.13 15.69
N ASP A 17 -1.25 21.07 17.02
CA ASP A 17 -1.03 22.23 17.91
C ASP A 17 0.43 22.74 17.87
N ASP A 18 1.41 21.84 17.99
CA ASP A 18 2.83 22.16 17.75
C ASP A 18 3.28 21.66 16.38
N ILE A 19 4.13 22.42 15.70
CA ILE A 19 4.82 21.98 14.49
C ILE A 19 6.31 21.80 14.80
N SER A 20 6.88 20.67 14.39
CA SER A 20 8.30 20.33 14.55
C SER A 20 8.98 20.43 13.18
N PRO A 21 9.42 21.63 12.75
CA PRO A 21 9.97 21.83 11.42
C PRO A 21 11.28 21.05 11.24
N LEU A 22 11.39 20.36 10.11
CA LEU A 22 12.61 19.66 9.69
C LEU A 22 13.53 20.56 8.86
N THR A 23 14.76 20.09 8.67
CA THR A 23 15.77 20.67 7.79
C THR A 23 15.99 19.78 6.55
N LYS A 24 16.72 20.30 5.57
CA LYS A 24 17.11 19.56 4.34
C LYS A 24 18.04 18.37 4.60
N ASP A 25 18.60 18.25 5.80
CA ASP A 25 19.56 17.20 6.16
C ASP A 25 18.87 16.12 7.04
N ASP A 26 17.59 16.31 7.38
CA ASP A 26 16.78 15.36 8.16
C ASP A 26 16.10 14.31 7.27
N GLU A 27 16.07 13.08 7.77
CA GLU A 27 15.30 11.97 7.20
C GLU A 27 14.16 11.61 8.15
N VAL A 28 12.93 11.53 7.62
CA VAL A 28 11.73 11.21 8.42
C VAL A 28 10.99 10.01 7.83
N THR A 29 10.39 9.21 8.69
CA THR A 29 9.70 7.97 8.30
C THR A 29 8.33 7.89 8.97
N LEU A 30 7.28 7.82 8.17
CA LEU A 30 5.96 7.38 8.59
C LEU A 30 5.92 5.85 8.50
N GLY A 31 5.37 5.20 9.52
CA GLY A 31 5.10 3.76 9.53
C GLY A 31 3.95 3.39 8.59
N ASP A 32 3.20 2.35 8.95
CA ASP A 32 1.99 1.91 8.23
C ASP A 32 1.03 3.09 7.96
N GLY A 33 0.62 3.28 6.70
CA GLY A 33 -0.26 4.36 6.26
C GLY A 33 -1.76 4.14 6.52
N HIS A 34 -2.21 2.91 6.70
CA HIS A 34 -3.60 2.45 6.71
C HIS A 34 -4.52 2.99 5.60
N GLY A 35 -4.00 3.33 4.41
CA GLY A 35 -4.79 3.99 3.36
C GLY A 35 -5.32 5.38 3.76
N ASN A 36 -4.76 5.97 4.82
CA ASN A 36 -5.33 7.12 5.51
C ASN A 36 -4.66 8.43 5.08
N ALA A 37 -5.19 9.03 4.02
CA ALA A 37 -4.73 10.33 3.51
C ALA A 37 -4.74 11.45 4.57
N LEU A 38 -5.69 11.45 5.53
CA LEU A 38 -5.75 12.46 6.60
C LEU A 38 -4.59 12.29 7.61
N LYS A 39 -4.21 11.04 7.93
CA LYS A 39 -3.00 10.73 8.72
C LYS A 39 -1.73 11.20 8.01
N MET A 40 -1.66 11.03 6.69
CA MET A 40 -0.56 11.51 5.85
C MET A 40 -0.47 13.05 5.88
N VAL A 41 -1.58 13.77 5.67
CA VAL A 41 -1.61 15.25 5.78
C VAL A 41 -1.24 15.72 7.19
N TYR A 42 -1.82 15.13 8.24
CA TYR A 42 -1.48 15.47 9.64
C TYR A 42 0.01 15.33 9.90
N PHE A 43 0.61 14.21 9.47
CA PHE A 43 2.05 13.95 9.60
C PHE A 43 2.90 15.00 8.88
N LEU A 44 2.55 15.33 7.63
CA LEU A 44 3.26 16.33 6.82
C LEU A 44 3.20 17.73 7.46
N ILE A 45 2.06 18.11 8.04
CA ILE A 45 1.93 19.38 8.76
C ILE A 45 2.70 19.34 10.10
N LYS A 46 2.57 18.26 10.88
CA LYS A 46 3.23 18.09 12.17
C LYS A 46 4.76 18.16 12.07
N THR A 47 5.33 17.64 10.98
CA THR A 47 6.77 17.67 10.67
C THR A 47 7.20 18.94 9.91
N GLY A 48 6.28 19.88 9.66
CA GLY A 48 6.56 21.10 8.91
C GLY A 48 6.90 20.90 7.44
N ILE A 49 6.70 19.70 6.88
CA ILE A 49 6.87 19.41 5.44
C ILE A 49 5.77 20.09 4.62
N MET A 50 4.57 20.26 5.19
CA MET A 50 3.43 20.92 4.55
C MET A 50 2.90 22.07 5.44
N THR A 51 2.56 23.20 4.82
CA THR A 51 1.81 24.29 5.48
C THR A 51 0.60 24.65 4.63
N LEU A 52 -0.61 24.44 5.15
CA LEU A 52 -1.86 24.81 4.45
C LEU A 52 -2.05 26.33 4.44
N ALA A 53 -2.58 26.89 3.35
CA ALA A 53 -2.73 28.33 3.20
C ALA A 53 -3.75 28.94 4.17
N GLY A 54 -4.92 28.29 4.35
CA GLY A 54 -5.92 28.62 5.36
C GLY A 54 -5.67 27.98 6.73
N GLY A 55 -4.50 27.37 6.95
CA GLY A 55 -4.14 26.75 8.23
C GLY A 55 -5.17 25.74 8.74
N ALA A 56 -5.72 26.00 9.92
CA ALA A 56 -6.70 25.14 10.57
C ALA A 56 -8.07 25.08 9.86
N GLU A 57 -8.47 26.13 9.13
CA GLU A 57 -9.75 26.13 8.39
C GLU A 57 -9.71 25.19 7.18
N ASP A 58 -8.65 25.29 6.37
CA ASP A 58 -8.41 24.34 5.26
C ASP A 58 -8.24 22.91 5.82
N TYR A 59 -7.56 22.72 6.96
CA TYR A 59 -7.43 21.39 7.57
C TYR A 59 -8.78 20.81 8.01
N GLN A 60 -9.63 21.60 8.68
CA GLN A 60 -10.97 21.17 9.07
C GLN A 60 -11.80 20.79 7.83
N ARG A 61 -11.63 21.51 6.72
CA ARG A 61 -12.26 21.16 5.45
C ARG A 61 -11.74 19.83 4.89
N LEU A 62 -10.44 19.52 5.01
CA LEU A 62 -9.90 18.21 4.64
C LEU A 62 -10.45 17.08 5.53
N VAL A 63 -10.65 17.32 6.83
CA VAL A 63 -11.31 16.36 7.75
C VAL A 63 -12.74 16.07 7.28
N GLU A 64 -13.55 17.11 7.00
CA GLU A 64 -14.92 16.95 6.50
C GLU A 64 -14.99 16.15 5.18
N ILE A 65 -14.07 16.41 4.26
CA ILE A 65 -13.97 15.70 2.97
C ILE A 65 -13.59 14.23 3.19
N TYR A 66 -12.64 13.96 4.09
CA TYR A 66 -12.18 12.61 4.39
C TYR A 66 -13.20 11.78 5.18
N GLU A 67 -13.99 12.41 6.05
CA GLU A 67 -15.06 11.74 6.80
C GLU A 67 -16.39 11.63 6.02
N GLN A 68 -16.49 12.23 4.83
CA GLN A 68 -17.68 12.13 3.99
C GLN A 68 -17.98 10.66 3.61
N GLU A 69 -19.18 10.19 3.95
CA GLU A 69 -19.65 8.86 3.56
C GLU A 69 -20.06 8.83 2.07
N LEU A 70 -19.45 7.93 1.31
CA LEU A 70 -19.79 7.68 -0.08
C LEU A 70 -21.06 6.84 -0.17
N ASN A 71 -22.06 7.34 -0.90
CA ASN A 71 -23.33 6.65 -1.13
C ASN A 71 -23.49 6.31 -2.63
N PRO A 72 -23.29 5.04 -3.03
CA PRO A 72 -23.51 4.57 -4.41
C PRO A 72 -24.97 4.63 -4.89
N GLU A 73 -25.92 4.90 -4.00
CA GLU A 73 -27.35 5.07 -4.31
C GLU A 73 -27.78 6.55 -4.24
N ALA A 74 -26.82 7.49 -4.23
CA ALA A 74 -27.12 8.92 -4.23
C ALA A 74 -27.82 9.34 -5.54
N ASN A 75 -28.88 10.17 -5.40
CA ASN A 75 -29.56 10.78 -6.55
C ASN A 75 -28.79 11.98 -7.14
N ASP A 76 -27.82 12.52 -6.39
CA ASP A 76 -26.96 13.63 -6.79
C ASP A 76 -25.53 13.36 -6.29
N TYR A 77 -24.55 13.50 -7.17
CA TYR A 77 -23.12 13.32 -6.89
C TYR A 77 -22.34 14.63 -6.84
N ALA A 78 -22.96 15.79 -7.11
CA ALA A 78 -22.32 17.09 -7.06
C ALA A 78 -21.61 17.40 -5.72
N PRO A 79 -22.12 16.98 -4.54
CA PRO A 79 -21.39 17.16 -3.27
C PRO A 79 -20.04 16.44 -3.23
N TYR A 80 -19.91 15.27 -3.85
CA TYR A 80 -18.66 14.51 -3.91
C TYR A 80 -17.66 15.13 -4.89
N ALA A 81 -18.14 15.59 -6.05
CA ALA A 81 -17.32 16.34 -7.01
C ALA A 81 -16.74 17.61 -6.36
N LYS A 82 -17.60 18.41 -5.69
CA LYS A 82 -17.14 19.61 -4.96
C LYS A 82 -16.14 19.28 -3.85
N ALA A 83 -16.32 18.17 -3.13
CA ALA A 83 -15.39 17.73 -2.10
C ALA A 83 -14.00 17.41 -2.68
N MET A 84 -13.94 16.77 -3.85
CA MET A 84 -12.69 16.51 -4.58
C MET A 84 -12.05 17.81 -5.08
N ASP A 85 -12.82 18.73 -5.67
CA ASP A 85 -12.33 20.04 -6.12
C ASP A 85 -11.76 20.88 -4.96
N ASP A 86 -12.44 20.88 -3.81
CA ASP A 86 -11.96 21.53 -2.58
C ASP A 86 -10.65 20.91 -2.10
N PHE A 87 -10.53 19.57 -2.11
CA PHE A 87 -9.31 18.85 -1.71
C PHE A 87 -8.10 19.22 -2.59
N ILE A 88 -8.29 19.19 -3.91
CA ILE A 88 -7.27 19.56 -4.90
C ILE A 88 -6.86 21.03 -4.73
N ARG A 89 -7.82 21.94 -4.56
CA ARG A 89 -7.55 23.38 -4.31
C ARG A 89 -6.67 23.57 -3.07
N ILE A 90 -6.99 22.89 -1.96
CA ILE A 90 -6.25 23.03 -0.70
C ILE A 90 -4.81 22.56 -0.87
N LEU A 91 -4.59 21.40 -1.51
CA LEU A 91 -3.23 20.92 -1.79
C LEU A 91 -2.46 21.85 -2.73
N HIS A 92 -3.07 22.36 -3.80
CA HIS A 92 -2.43 23.33 -4.70
C HIS A 92 -2.02 24.65 -4.01
N GLN A 93 -2.67 25.01 -2.90
CA GLN A 93 -2.36 26.21 -2.12
C GLN A 93 -1.38 25.93 -0.97
N ALA A 94 -1.16 24.66 -0.62
CA ALA A 94 -0.24 24.25 0.44
C ALA A 94 1.23 24.48 0.04
N LYS A 95 2.02 25.02 0.97
CA LYS A 95 3.43 25.33 0.79
C LYS A 95 4.32 24.21 1.32
N PRO A 96 5.38 23.82 0.59
CA PRO A 96 6.34 22.84 1.09
C PRO A 96 7.33 23.47 2.08
N GLY A 97 7.70 22.70 3.09
CA GLY A 97 8.84 22.95 3.96
C GLY A 97 10.09 22.20 3.51
N LEU A 98 11.05 22.06 4.43
CA LEU A 98 12.31 21.37 4.17
C LEU A 98 12.28 19.95 4.76
N VAL A 99 12.82 19.00 4.00
CA VAL A 99 13.15 17.63 4.43
C VAL A 99 14.20 17.08 3.47
N GLY A 100 15.13 16.24 3.95
CA GLY A 100 16.09 15.54 3.09
C GLY A 100 15.47 14.34 2.40
N ILE A 101 14.87 13.43 3.18
CA ILE A 101 14.15 12.25 2.68
C ILE A 101 12.88 12.02 3.49
N LEU A 102 11.77 11.82 2.79
CA LEU A 102 10.49 11.39 3.35
C LEU A 102 10.26 9.91 2.99
N ARG A 103 10.06 9.05 4.00
CA ARG A 103 9.76 7.63 3.80
C ARG A 103 8.37 7.23 4.30
N PHE A 104 7.74 6.33 3.57
CA PHE A 104 6.52 5.62 3.95
C PHE A 104 6.80 4.12 3.99
N LEU A 105 6.47 3.43 5.09
CA LEU A 105 6.70 1.98 5.22
C LEU A 105 5.57 1.12 4.63
N GLY A 106 4.92 1.62 3.59
CA GLY A 106 3.84 0.96 2.87
C GLY A 106 2.46 1.10 3.51
N ASP A 107 1.50 0.36 2.98
CA ASP A 107 0.07 0.42 3.35
C ASP A 107 -0.52 1.83 3.20
N VAL A 108 -0.01 2.58 2.22
CA VAL A 108 -0.46 3.95 1.93
C VAL A 108 -1.70 3.98 1.04
N VAL A 109 -1.95 2.91 0.28
CA VAL A 109 -3.12 2.70 -0.58
C VAL A 109 -3.76 1.33 -0.34
N ALA A 110 -5.00 1.16 -0.80
CA ALA A 110 -5.80 -0.07 -0.68
C ALA A 110 -5.85 -0.71 0.71
N ASP A 111 -6.02 0.10 1.76
CA ASP A 111 -6.26 -0.37 3.14
C ASP A 111 -7.55 0.27 3.72
N ARG A 112 -7.71 0.32 5.05
CA ARG A 112 -8.94 0.65 5.77
C ARG A 112 -9.41 2.11 5.69
N GLY A 113 -8.60 3.01 5.10
CA GLY A 113 -8.90 4.44 4.95
C GLY A 113 -10.08 4.76 4.03
N ASN A 114 -10.38 6.04 3.81
CA ASN A 114 -11.57 6.45 3.05
C ASN A 114 -11.40 6.27 1.52
N ASN A 115 -10.35 6.85 0.92
CA ASN A 115 -10.22 6.98 -0.54
C ASN A 115 -8.75 7.18 -0.98
N ASP A 116 -8.25 6.31 -1.84
CA ASP A 116 -6.87 6.34 -2.36
C ASP A 116 -6.59 7.53 -3.28
N LEU A 117 -7.60 8.15 -3.92
CA LEU A 117 -7.38 9.36 -4.72
C LEU A 117 -6.79 10.50 -3.88
N TYR A 118 -7.20 10.59 -2.61
CA TYR A 118 -6.65 11.58 -1.69
C TYR A 118 -5.16 11.31 -1.39
N THR A 119 -4.77 10.04 -1.15
CA THR A 119 -3.36 9.65 -1.02
C THR A 119 -2.58 10.01 -2.29
N LEU A 120 -3.08 9.59 -3.47
CA LEU A 120 -2.42 9.80 -4.75
C LEU A 120 -2.21 11.29 -5.09
N LEU A 121 -3.16 12.16 -4.75
CA LEU A 121 -3.04 13.61 -4.90
C LEU A 121 -1.98 14.21 -3.95
N ILE A 122 -1.80 13.65 -2.74
CA ILE A 122 -0.71 14.07 -1.84
C ILE A 122 0.65 13.64 -2.42
N TYR A 123 0.75 12.44 -3.01
CA TYR A 123 1.96 12.00 -3.72
C TYR A 123 2.34 12.93 -4.89
N GLU A 124 1.36 13.37 -5.68
CA GLU A 124 1.61 14.38 -6.71
C GLU A 124 2.13 15.69 -6.11
N TRP A 125 1.49 16.20 -5.06
CA TRP A 125 1.93 17.43 -4.39
C TRP A 125 3.38 17.32 -3.89
N LEU A 126 3.76 16.20 -3.28
CA LEU A 126 5.12 15.93 -2.82
C LEU A 126 6.15 15.97 -3.98
N LEU A 127 5.81 15.36 -5.11
CA LEU A 127 6.71 15.31 -6.27
C LEU A 127 6.80 16.66 -7.01
N ILE A 128 5.70 17.42 -7.12
CA ILE A 128 5.70 18.80 -7.64
C ILE A 128 6.54 19.71 -6.73
N ALA A 129 6.45 19.52 -5.41
CA ALA A 129 7.28 20.19 -4.42
C ALA A 129 8.76 19.76 -4.44
N LYS A 130 9.12 18.75 -5.25
CA LYS A 130 10.47 18.15 -5.35
C LYS A 130 10.98 17.55 -4.04
N ILE A 131 10.07 17.09 -3.18
CA ILE A 131 10.40 16.32 -1.98
C ILE A 131 10.84 14.92 -2.44
N ARG A 132 11.97 14.43 -1.92
CA ARG A 132 12.40 13.04 -2.18
C ARG A 132 11.54 12.10 -1.34
N VAL A 133 10.76 11.25 -2.02
CA VAL A 133 9.85 10.28 -1.41
C VAL A 133 10.29 8.86 -1.73
N GLU A 134 10.32 8.00 -0.71
CA GLU A 134 10.55 6.56 -0.83
C GLU A 134 9.41 5.80 -0.15
N THR A 135 8.71 4.94 -0.90
CA THR A 135 7.59 4.14 -0.41
C THR A 135 7.99 2.66 -0.42
N MET A 136 8.02 2.00 0.74
CA MET A 136 8.29 0.57 0.81
C MET A 136 7.09 -0.19 0.29
N MET A 137 7.28 -1.11 -0.66
CA MET A 137 6.22 -1.98 -1.15
C MET A 137 5.62 -2.82 -0.01
N SER A 138 4.31 -2.71 0.21
CA SER A 138 3.54 -3.59 1.10
C SER A 138 2.64 -4.59 0.37
N ASN A 139 1.95 -5.41 1.17
CA ASN A 139 0.87 -6.26 0.69
C ASN A 139 -0.35 -5.48 0.16
N HIS A 140 -0.73 -4.36 0.81
CA HIS A 140 -1.83 -3.53 0.34
C HIS A 140 -1.44 -2.73 -0.92
N ASP A 141 -0.20 -2.21 -0.97
CA ASP A 141 0.34 -1.55 -2.16
C ASP A 141 0.37 -2.50 -3.37
N MET A 142 0.82 -3.74 -3.17
CA MET A 142 0.78 -4.80 -4.18
C MET A 142 -0.65 -5.11 -4.66
N ALA A 143 -1.62 -5.17 -3.74
CA ALA A 143 -3.03 -5.38 -4.09
C ALA A 143 -3.62 -4.21 -4.90
N PHE A 144 -3.27 -2.96 -4.55
CA PHE A 144 -3.65 -1.78 -5.33
C PHE A 144 -3.07 -1.82 -6.74
N ILE A 145 -1.78 -2.12 -6.88
CA ILE A 145 -1.10 -2.21 -8.18
C ILE A 145 -1.71 -3.34 -9.02
N SER A 146 -2.02 -4.49 -8.43
CA SER A 146 -2.70 -5.59 -9.13
C SER A 146 -4.06 -5.15 -9.68
N LEU A 147 -4.88 -4.47 -8.86
CA LEU A 147 -6.18 -3.95 -9.24
C LEU A 147 -6.08 -2.95 -10.41
N VAL A 148 -5.18 -1.97 -10.33
CA VAL A 148 -5.00 -0.94 -11.36
C VAL A 148 -4.42 -1.53 -12.65
N LEU A 149 -3.39 -2.38 -12.55
CA LEU A 149 -2.73 -2.91 -13.74
C LEU A 149 -3.58 -3.96 -14.44
N ASN A 150 -4.24 -4.87 -13.74
CA ASN A 150 -4.92 -5.98 -14.39
C ASN A 150 -6.33 -5.62 -14.89
N GLY A 151 -6.97 -4.59 -14.34
CA GLY A 151 -8.37 -4.28 -14.60
C GLY A 151 -9.35 -5.35 -14.09
N GLU A 152 -8.82 -6.46 -13.59
CA GLU A 152 -9.57 -7.54 -12.97
C GLU A 152 -9.98 -7.12 -11.55
N TYR A 153 -11.26 -6.77 -11.39
CA TYR A 153 -12.00 -7.20 -10.19
C TYR A 153 -12.08 -8.73 -10.18
N SER A 154 -10.94 -9.41 -10.01
CA SER A 154 -10.95 -10.85 -9.80
C SER A 154 -11.68 -11.11 -8.48
N PRO A 155 -12.77 -11.90 -8.47
CA PRO A 155 -13.41 -12.32 -7.23
C PRO A 155 -12.43 -13.03 -6.30
N ASN A 156 -11.30 -13.53 -6.82
CA ASN A 156 -10.25 -14.15 -6.02
C ASN A 156 -9.34 -13.10 -5.35
N ILE A 157 -8.99 -11.98 -6.00
CA ILE A 157 -8.31 -10.85 -5.32
C ILE A 157 -9.22 -10.30 -4.21
N ALA A 158 -10.52 -10.21 -4.50
CA ALA A 158 -11.54 -9.89 -3.50
C ALA A 158 -11.55 -10.89 -2.32
N LEU A 159 -11.58 -12.19 -2.59
CA LEU A 159 -11.56 -13.21 -1.55
C LEU A 159 -10.24 -13.22 -0.76
N THR A 160 -9.09 -12.93 -1.37
CA THR A 160 -7.79 -12.85 -0.68
C THR A 160 -7.69 -11.71 0.34
N VAL A 161 -8.56 -10.69 0.31
CA VAL A 161 -8.54 -9.62 1.33
C VAL A 161 -9.82 -9.56 2.18
N GLY A 162 -10.54 -10.68 2.24
CA GLY A 162 -11.69 -10.86 3.12
C GLY A 162 -12.90 -10.03 2.73
N TYR A 163 -13.28 -10.07 1.44
CA TYR A 163 -14.51 -9.42 0.96
C TYR A 163 -15.76 -10.11 1.51
N ASP A 164 -16.23 -9.63 2.64
CA ASP A 164 -17.65 -9.61 2.99
C ASP A 164 -18.06 -8.13 3.21
N ARG A 165 -19.31 -7.75 2.91
CA ARG A 165 -19.80 -6.35 2.85
C ARG A 165 -19.97 -5.70 4.25
N LEU A 166 -18.98 -5.90 5.11
CA LEU A 166 -18.95 -5.50 6.51
C LEU A 166 -18.12 -4.21 6.65
N ARG A 167 -18.39 -3.44 7.71
CA ARG A 167 -17.76 -2.12 7.98
C ARG A 167 -16.23 -2.16 8.20
N ASN A 168 -15.59 -3.33 8.08
CA ASN A 168 -14.18 -3.60 8.40
C ASN A 168 -13.37 -4.00 7.15
N HIS A 169 -13.73 -3.53 5.96
CA HIS A 169 -12.98 -3.80 4.73
C HIS A 169 -11.51 -3.39 4.85
N GLN A 170 -10.62 -4.35 4.57
CA GLN A 170 -9.17 -4.16 4.57
C GLN A 170 -8.64 -3.52 3.27
N MET A 171 -9.52 -3.01 2.39
CA MET A 171 -9.17 -2.26 1.16
C MET A 171 -10.15 -1.12 0.90
N ARG A 172 -10.79 -0.59 1.95
CA ARG A 172 -11.82 0.46 1.84
C ARG A 172 -11.37 1.64 0.98
N SER A 173 -10.12 2.07 1.09
CA SER A 173 -9.61 3.25 0.38
C SER A 173 -9.55 3.06 -1.15
N ALA A 174 -9.28 1.84 -1.62
CA ALA A 174 -9.33 1.53 -3.05
C ALA A 174 -10.75 1.66 -3.61
N PHE A 175 -11.76 1.20 -2.87
CA PHE A 175 -13.16 1.38 -3.26
C PHE A 175 -13.57 2.86 -3.30
N GLY A 176 -13.01 3.70 -2.42
CA GLY A 176 -13.19 5.14 -2.49
C GLY A 176 -12.72 5.72 -3.82
N ALA A 177 -11.55 5.30 -4.32
CA ALA A 177 -11.06 5.73 -5.63
C ALA A 177 -11.94 5.21 -6.77
N LEU A 178 -12.31 3.92 -6.72
CA LEU A 178 -13.15 3.27 -7.72
C LEU A 178 -14.56 3.88 -7.82
N PHE A 179 -15.13 4.36 -6.71
CA PHE A 179 -16.40 5.11 -6.70
C PHE A 179 -16.31 6.35 -7.58
N PHE A 180 -15.27 7.18 -7.40
CA PHE A 180 -15.08 8.39 -8.19
C PHE A 180 -14.86 8.09 -9.69
N LEU A 181 -14.13 7.02 -10.01
CA LEU A 181 -13.94 6.58 -11.40
C LEU A 181 -15.24 6.06 -12.04
N TYR A 182 -15.95 5.15 -11.35
CA TYR A 182 -17.18 4.54 -11.83
C TYR A 182 -18.29 5.57 -12.08
N HIS A 183 -18.46 6.53 -11.16
CA HIS A 183 -19.42 7.63 -11.29
C HIS A 183 -18.91 8.79 -12.16
N LYS A 184 -17.72 8.68 -12.77
CA LYS A 184 -17.09 9.71 -13.63
C LYS A 184 -16.89 11.07 -12.95
N LEU A 185 -16.70 11.05 -11.63
CA LEU A 185 -16.41 12.21 -10.80
C LEU A 185 -14.91 12.56 -10.79
N PHE A 186 -14.07 11.67 -11.32
CA PHE A 186 -12.65 11.89 -11.53
C PHE A 186 -12.21 11.30 -12.88
N PRO A 187 -11.38 12.00 -13.70
CA PRO A 187 -10.96 11.46 -14.99
C PRO A 187 -10.02 10.26 -14.86
N GLU A 188 -10.27 9.20 -15.65
CA GLU A 188 -9.45 7.99 -15.66
C GLU A 188 -8.00 8.29 -16.09
N GLU A 189 -7.81 9.11 -17.14
CA GLU A 189 -6.50 9.57 -17.61
C GLU A 189 -5.67 10.22 -16.48
N ARG A 190 -6.36 11.01 -15.64
CA ARG A 190 -5.76 11.68 -14.49
C ARG A 190 -5.39 10.69 -13.39
N PHE A 191 -6.22 9.68 -13.15
CA PHE A 191 -5.92 8.60 -12.22
C PHE A 191 -4.71 7.77 -12.66
N ILE A 192 -4.62 7.39 -13.94
CA ILE A 192 -3.45 6.66 -14.48
C ILE A 192 -2.18 7.48 -14.35
N HIS A 193 -2.25 8.80 -14.59
CA HIS A 193 -1.11 9.70 -14.33
C HIS A 193 -0.69 9.67 -12.85
N LEU A 194 -1.63 9.88 -11.91
CA LEU A 194 -1.35 9.87 -10.47
C LEU A 194 -0.80 8.52 -9.98
N PHE A 195 -1.33 7.41 -10.51
CA PHE A 195 -0.80 6.07 -10.27
C PHE A 195 0.65 5.92 -10.76
N SER A 196 0.99 6.48 -11.93
CA SER A 196 2.38 6.45 -12.43
C SER A 196 3.34 7.25 -11.54
N LEU A 197 2.89 8.38 -11.00
CA LEU A 197 3.63 9.19 -10.02
C LEU A 197 3.87 8.43 -8.72
N TYR A 198 2.83 7.85 -8.14
CA TYR A 198 2.93 6.99 -6.95
C TYR A 198 3.90 5.82 -7.19
N ARG A 199 3.74 5.08 -8.29
CA ARG A 199 4.60 3.96 -8.68
C ARG A 199 6.08 4.35 -8.75
N SER A 200 6.39 5.57 -9.19
CA SER A 200 7.78 6.06 -9.27
C SER A 200 8.48 6.23 -7.91
N THR A 201 7.73 6.21 -6.81
CA THR A 201 8.27 6.27 -5.44
C THR A 201 8.51 4.90 -4.80
N LEU A 202 8.08 3.81 -5.44
CA LEU A 202 8.13 2.47 -4.85
C LEU A 202 9.55 1.89 -4.84
N SER A 203 9.91 1.31 -3.70
CA SER A 203 11.16 0.59 -3.47
C SER A 203 10.89 -0.69 -2.67
N LEU A 204 11.77 -1.69 -2.82
CA LEU A 204 11.72 -2.91 -2.03
C LEU A 204 12.37 -2.71 -0.65
N PHE A 205 13.47 -1.97 -0.64
CA PHE A 205 14.22 -1.61 0.55
C PHE A 205 14.62 -0.13 0.47
N ALA A 206 14.77 0.53 1.60
CA ALA A 206 15.55 1.76 1.71
C ALA A 206 16.61 1.59 2.80
N CYS A 207 17.64 2.43 2.78
CA CYS A 207 18.62 2.46 3.85
C CYS A 207 19.16 3.85 4.16
N SER A 208 19.61 4.00 5.40
CA SER A 208 20.38 5.16 5.89
C SER A 208 21.66 4.69 6.56
N LYS A 209 22.65 5.57 6.64
CA LYS A 209 23.89 5.29 7.38
C LYS A 209 23.76 5.75 8.83
N GLY A 210 23.93 4.83 9.77
CA GLY A 210 24.01 5.12 11.20
C GLY A 210 25.44 5.51 11.64
N ASP A 211 25.71 5.39 12.93
CA ASP A 211 27.06 5.59 13.49
C ASP A 211 27.90 4.29 13.39
N ASP A 212 29.23 4.40 13.39
CA ASP A 212 30.17 3.25 13.42
C ASP A 212 29.93 2.14 12.35
N ASP A 213 29.73 2.55 11.09
CA ASP A 213 29.38 1.66 9.95
C ASP A 213 28.04 0.92 10.12
N GLU A 214 27.11 1.46 10.91
CA GLU A 214 25.74 0.94 10.99
C GLU A 214 24.96 1.15 9.69
N LEU A 215 24.26 0.09 9.27
CA LEU A 215 23.22 0.15 8.25
C LEU A 215 21.86 0.18 8.93
N ILE A 216 21.08 1.23 8.66
CA ILE A 216 19.66 1.29 9.04
C ILE A 216 18.87 0.83 7.81
N LEU A 217 18.17 -0.29 7.93
CA LEU A 217 17.40 -0.92 6.84
C LEU A 217 15.91 -0.66 7.05
N TYR A 218 15.22 -0.13 6.04
CA TYR A 218 13.79 0.17 6.04
C TYR A 218 13.06 -0.80 5.12
N THR A 219 11.94 -1.34 5.59
CA THR A 219 11.12 -2.39 4.94
C THR A 219 9.65 -2.22 5.33
N HIS A 220 8.73 -2.86 4.60
CA HIS A 220 7.34 -2.95 5.05
C HIS A 220 7.17 -4.01 6.16
N ALA A 221 7.30 -5.30 5.82
CA ALA A 221 7.27 -6.38 6.80
C ALA A 221 8.68 -6.63 7.39
N PRO A 222 8.81 -7.15 8.62
CA PRO A 222 10.11 -7.40 9.24
C PRO A 222 10.89 -8.49 8.50
N VAL A 223 11.93 -8.09 7.76
CA VAL A 223 12.84 -9.00 7.05
C VAL A 223 14.32 -8.64 7.29
N GLY A 224 15.21 -9.62 7.20
CA GLY A 224 16.65 -9.43 7.38
C GLY A 224 17.43 -9.52 6.06
N LEU A 225 18.76 -9.55 6.18
CA LEU A 225 19.67 -9.64 5.02
C LEU A 225 19.47 -10.93 4.21
N GLU A 226 18.84 -11.97 4.77
CA GLU A 226 18.49 -13.18 4.02
C GLU A 226 17.47 -12.90 2.91
N THR A 227 16.56 -11.96 3.13
CA THR A 227 15.55 -11.58 2.13
C THR A 227 16.15 -10.65 1.07
N LEU A 228 17.04 -9.73 1.47
CA LEU A 228 17.84 -8.95 0.52
C LEU A 228 18.75 -9.84 -0.34
N TYR A 229 19.35 -10.89 0.22
CA TYR A 229 20.13 -11.88 -0.54
C TYR A 229 19.26 -12.62 -1.56
N ALA A 230 18.05 -13.04 -1.20
CA ALA A 230 17.15 -13.74 -2.12
C ALA A 230 16.77 -12.86 -3.33
N PHE A 231 16.44 -11.58 -3.12
CA PHE A 231 16.26 -10.64 -4.22
C PHE A 231 17.52 -10.42 -5.05
N TYR A 232 18.70 -10.30 -4.40
CA TYR A 232 19.96 -10.17 -5.13
C TYR A 232 20.18 -11.37 -6.05
N ASP A 233 20.00 -12.60 -5.56
CA ASP A 233 20.21 -13.84 -6.30
C ASP A 233 19.23 -13.96 -7.49
N GLU A 234 17.94 -13.69 -7.26
CA GLU A 234 16.90 -13.69 -8.31
C GLU A 234 17.19 -12.63 -9.39
N TYR A 235 17.51 -11.41 -8.97
CA TYR A 235 17.66 -10.26 -9.86
C TYR A 235 19.05 -10.16 -10.50
N ARG A 236 20.07 -10.90 -10.01
CA ARG A 236 21.46 -10.88 -10.52
C ARG A 236 21.52 -11.07 -12.04
N SER A 237 20.70 -11.96 -12.57
CA SER A 237 20.58 -12.26 -14.01
C SER A 237 20.05 -11.10 -14.86
N ARG A 238 19.38 -10.12 -14.22
CA ARG A 238 18.78 -8.93 -14.85
C ARG A 238 19.60 -7.65 -14.61
N MET A 239 20.61 -7.70 -13.75
CA MET A 239 21.50 -6.57 -13.49
C MET A 239 22.43 -6.33 -14.68
N THR A 240 22.70 -5.06 -15.01
CA THR A 240 23.66 -4.72 -16.06
C THR A 240 25.09 -5.02 -15.61
N THR A 241 26.01 -5.26 -16.56
CA THR A 241 27.44 -5.46 -16.27
C THR A 241 28.04 -4.29 -15.48
N ALA A 242 27.60 -3.06 -15.78
CA ALA A 242 28.03 -1.86 -15.05
C ALA A 242 27.55 -1.89 -13.59
N LEU A 243 26.32 -2.31 -13.34
CA LEU A 243 25.76 -2.43 -11.98
C LEU A 243 26.47 -3.53 -11.18
N LEU A 244 26.64 -4.72 -11.76
CA LEU A 244 27.37 -5.84 -11.16
C LEU A 244 28.81 -5.46 -10.79
N ALA A 245 29.51 -4.71 -11.66
CA ALA A 245 30.86 -4.22 -11.38
C ALA A 245 30.96 -3.30 -10.15
N THR A 246 29.88 -2.64 -9.72
CA THR A 246 29.90 -1.83 -8.49
C THR A 246 29.85 -2.64 -7.20
N LEU A 247 29.29 -3.86 -7.25
CA LEU A 247 28.93 -4.65 -6.08
C LEU A 247 30.10 -5.41 -5.46
N HIS A 248 31.19 -5.65 -6.20
CA HIS A 248 32.38 -6.40 -5.76
C HIS A 248 32.07 -7.80 -5.18
N LEU A 249 30.89 -8.35 -5.50
CA LEU A 249 30.45 -9.66 -5.05
C LEU A 249 31.11 -10.76 -5.89
N PRO A 250 31.60 -11.84 -5.25
CA PRO A 250 32.32 -12.90 -5.95
C PRO A 250 31.41 -13.72 -6.87
N GLU A 251 32.02 -14.27 -7.92
CA GLU A 251 31.31 -15.07 -8.93
C GLU A 251 31.03 -16.50 -8.46
N GLU A 252 31.83 -17.04 -7.55
CA GLU A 252 31.73 -18.42 -7.04
C GLU A 252 30.48 -18.64 -6.17
N ALA A 253 29.54 -19.43 -6.69
CA ALA A 253 28.25 -19.70 -6.05
C ALA A 253 28.38 -20.37 -4.66
N GLU A 254 29.36 -21.25 -4.46
CA GLU A 254 29.50 -22.08 -3.25
C GLU A 254 29.70 -21.25 -1.97
N HIS A 255 30.20 -20.01 -2.07
CA HIS A 255 30.43 -19.12 -0.92
C HIS A 255 29.74 -17.75 -1.04
N ALA A 256 28.97 -17.50 -2.11
CA ALA A 256 28.33 -16.21 -2.37
C ALA A 256 27.46 -15.74 -1.20
N LYS A 257 26.58 -16.61 -0.69
CA LYS A 257 25.69 -16.32 0.45
C LYS A 257 26.44 -15.99 1.74
N THR A 258 27.47 -16.75 2.09
CA THR A 258 28.28 -16.49 3.29
C THR A 258 29.00 -15.15 3.19
N ARG A 259 29.64 -14.88 2.05
CA ARG A 259 30.37 -13.62 1.81
C ARG A 259 29.43 -12.41 1.77
N PHE A 260 28.17 -12.58 1.31
CA PHE A 260 27.14 -11.54 1.37
C PHE A 260 26.88 -11.04 2.81
N TYR A 261 26.81 -11.94 3.79
CA TYR A 261 26.64 -11.57 5.21
C TYR A 261 27.91 -10.99 5.87
N HIS A 262 29.02 -10.89 5.13
CA HIS A 262 30.27 -10.24 5.52
C HIS A 262 30.51 -8.90 4.78
N LEU A 263 29.54 -8.41 3.99
CA LEU A 263 29.58 -7.07 3.42
C LEU A 263 29.48 -5.99 4.51
N GLY A 264 30.13 -4.84 4.29
CA GLY A 264 29.98 -3.62 5.10
C GLY A 264 28.78 -2.77 4.67
N SER A 265 28.47 -1.70 5.42
CA SER A 265 27.26 -0.89 5.17
C SER A 265 27.18 -0.34 3.74
N GLY A 266 28.29 0.22 3.24
CA GLY A 266 28.38 0.82 1.91
C GLY A 266 28.41 -0.18 0.76
N GLU A 267 28.61 -1.47 1.02
CA GLU A 267 28.48 -2.54 0.03
C GLU A 267 27.02 -3.02 -0.02
N LEU A 268 26.38 -3.21 1.14
CA LEU A 268 24.95 -3.54 1.24
C LEU A 268 24.04 -2.43 0.68
N ALA A 269 24.38 -1.15 0.89
CA ALA A 269 23.65 -0.04 0.28
C ALA A 269 23.65 -0.11 -1.26
N LYS A 270 24.78 -0.44 -1.88
CA LYS A 270 24.84 -0.64 -3.35
C LYS A 270 24.02 -1.84 -3.81
N VAL A 271 23.95 -2.92 -3.01
CA VAL A 271 23.07 -4.06 -3.31
C VAL A 271 21.60 -3.62 -3.28
N ILE A 272 21.21 -2.81 -2.28
CA ILE A 272 19.85 -2.25 -2.17
C ILE A 272 19.54 -1.38 -3.40
N ASP A 273 20.43 -0.47 -3.78
CA ASP A 273 20.29 0.36 -4.98
C ASP A 273 20.16 -0.51 -6.25
N ALA A 274 20.96 -1.59 -6.37
CA ALA A 274 20.93 -2.50 -7.50
C ALA A 274 19.62 -3.31 -7.59
N VAL A 275 19.13 -3.81 -6.46
CA VAL A 275 17.87 -4.54 -6.36
C VAL A 275 16.69 -3.62 -6.70
N ASN A 276 16.67 -2.40 -6.15
CA ASN A 276 15.65 -1.40 -6.47
C ASN A 276 15.69 -0.96 -7.95
N ALA A 277 16.88 -0.82 -8.55
CA ALA A 277 17.02 -0.46 -9.95
C ALA A 277 16.46 -1.55 -10.89
N VAL A 278 16.69 -2.83 -10.59
CA VAL A 278 16.04 -3.92 -11.32
C VAL A 278 14.53 -3.89 -11.08
N PHE A 279 14.08 -3.77 -9.83
CA PHE A 279 12.65 -3.70 -9.48
C PHE A 279 11.90 -2.60 -10.24
N ALA A 280 12.45 -1.37 -10.28
CA ALA A 280 11.86 -0.24 -10.99
C ALA A 280 11.73 -0.48 -12.50
N SER A 281 12.59 -1.32 -13.09
CA SER A 281 12.53 -1.71 -14.50
C SER A 281 11.53 -2.84 -14.81
N LEU A 282 10.94 -3.48 -13.79
CA LEU A 282 10.05 -4.63 -13.99
C LEU A 282 8.70 -4.24 -14.58
N ASP A 283 8.19 -5.14 -15.41
CA ASP A 283 6.77 -5.26 -15.70
C ASP A 283 6.06 -5.76 -14.43
N LEU A 284 5.56 -4.82 -13.61
CA LEU A 284 4.94 -5.13 -12.32
C LEU A 284 3.71 -6.05 -12.45
N ARG A 285 3.00 -6.05 -13.58
CA ARG A 285 1.91 -7.01 -13.83
C ARG A 285 2.49 -8.44 -13.75
N LYS A 286 3.52 -8.73 -14.55
CA LYS A 286 4.17 -10.06 -14.55
C LYS A 286 4.81 -10.43 -13.22
N ALA A 287 5.41 -9.47 -12.53
CA ALA A 287 6.00 -9.72 -11.20
C ALA A 287 4.92 -10.13 -10.18
N ILE A 288 3.80 -9.39 -10.13
CA ILE A 288 2.69 -9.67 -9.22
C ILE A 288 1.93 -10.93 -9.62
N ASP A 289 1.70 -11.17 -10.91
CA ASP A 289 1.03 -12.39 -11.40
C ASP A 289 1.84 -13.65 -11.06
N SER A 290 3.18 -13.57 -11.05
CA SER A 290 4.06 -14.67 -10.58
C SER A 290 3.86 -14.96 -9.09
N GLU A 291 3.73 -13.92 -8.27
CA GLU A 291 3.45 -14.05 -6.83
C GLU A 291 2.00 -14.46 -6.54
N ARG A 292 1.07 -14.19 -7.45
CA ARG A 292 -0.35 -14.55 -7.32
C ARG A 292 -0.57 -16.06 -7.19
N CYS A 293 0.26 -16.86 -7.84
CA CYS A 293 0.27 -18.32 -7.68
C CYS A 293 0.50 -18.75 -6.22
N TYR A 294 1.40 -18.06 -5.50
CA TYR A 294 1.67 -18.34 -4.10
C TYR A 294 0.55 -17.84 -3.19
N LEU A 295 0.00 -16.65 -3.46
CA LEU A 295 -1.22 -16.16 -2.81
C LEU A 295 -2.36 -17.18 -2.89
N GLU A 296 -2.69 -17.69 -4.08
CA GLU A 296 -3.78 -18.66 -4.27
C GLU A 296 -3.55 -19.97 -3.48
N ILE A 297 -2.31 -20.44 -3.37
CA ILE A 297 -1.93 -21.59 -2.54
C ILE A 297 -2.13 -21.28 -1.04
N PHE A 298 -1.55 -20.17 -0.55
CA PHE A 298 -1.59 -19.82 0.87
C PHE A 298 -3.00 -19.43 1.34
N TYR A 299 -3.86 -18.89 0.50
CA TYR A 299 -5.25 -18.61 0.91
C TYR A 299 -6.13 -19.86 0.98
N ARG A 300 -5.83 -20.89 0.18
CA ARG A 300 -6.51 -22.19 0.29
C ARG A 300 -6.08 -22.95 1.55
N ASP A 301 -4.78 -22.95 1.82
CA ASP A 301 -4.18 -23.83 2.83
C ASP A 301 -3.84 -23.12 4.16
N GLY A 302 -4.10 -21.80 4.22
CA GLY A 302 -3.75 -20.90 5.33
C GLY A 302 -2.39 -20.21 5.12
N LEU A 303 -2.29 -18.91 5.48
CA LEU A 303 -1.02 -18.19 5.42
C LEU A 303 0.03 -18.97 6.24
N PRO A 304 1.17 -19.34 5.65
CA PRO A 304 2.16 -20.13 6.36
C PRO A 304 2.75 -19.31 7.51
N GLN A 305 3.06 -19.97 8.63
CA GLN A 305 3.70 -19.30 9.75
C GLN A 305 5.05 -18.65 9.36
N ARG A 306 5.70 -19.19 8.32
CA ARG A 306 6.94 -18.71 7.72
C ARG A 306 6.74 -18.44 6.24
N MET A 307 7.03 -17.23 5.80
CA MET A 307 7.03 -16.91 4.37
C MET A 307 8.29 -17.52 3.72
N PRO A 308 8.17 -18.24 2.60
CA PRO A 308 9.30 -18.88 1.93
C PRO A 308 10.34 -17.87 1.46
N MET A 309 11.57 -18.33 1.29
CA MET A 309 12.68 -17.50 0.77
C MET A 309 12.62 -17.37 -0.76
N GLU A 310 11.99 -18.34 -1.39
CA GLU A 310 11.78 -18.53 -2.82
C GLU A 310 10.74 -17.55 -3.41
N CYS A 311 10.04 -16.81 -2.54
CA CYS A 311 9.06 -15.77 -2.88
C CYS A 311 9.46 -14.46 -2.19
N PRO A 312 10.60 -13.83 -2.53
CA PRO A 312 11.18 -12.75 -1.75
C PRO A 312 10.28 -11.51 -1.71
N LEU A 313 9.50 -11.23 -2.76
CA LEU A 313 8.50 -10.16 -2.77
C LEU A 313 7.33 -10.47 -1.85
N PHE A 314 6.79 -11.69 -1.89
CA PHE A 314 5.75 -12.09 -0.95
C PHE A 314 6.23 -12.02 0.51
N ARG A 315 7.46 -12.47 0.78
CA ARG A 315 8.09 -12.39 2.10
C ARG A 315 8.30 -10.95 2.56
N LEU A 316 8.78 -10.05 1.71
CA LEU A 316 8.91 -8.62 2.02
C LEU A 316 7.58 -7.94 2.37
N CYS A 317 6.49 -8.38 1.75
CA CYS A 317 5.15 -7.81 1.94
C CYS A 317 4.37 -8.44 3.11
N TRP A 318 4.63 -9.72 3.45
CA TRP A 318 3.78 -10.49 4.37
C TRP A 318 4.52 -11.17 5.53
N ASN A 319 5.85 -11.07 5.66
CA ASN A 319 6.54 -11.85 6.69
C ASN A 319 6.09 -11.50 8.11
N ARG A 320 5.77 -12.54 8.87
CA ARG A 320 5.33 -12.44 10.27
C ARG A 320 6.27 -13.13 11.27
N ASP A 321 7.24 -13.92 10.78
CA ASP A 321 8.20 -14.62 11.64
C ASP A 321 9.53 -13.87 11.73
N THR A 322 9.85 -13.37 12.92
CA THR A 322 11.12 -12.69 13.21
C THR A 322 12.21 -13.62 13.77
N THR A 323 11.92 -14.92 13.98
CA THR A 323 12.85 -15.89 14.58
C THR A 323 14.02 -16.30 13.67
N GLN A 324 13.95 -16.01 12.37
CA GLN A 324 14.96 -16.41 11.37
C GLN A 324 15.68 -15.23 10.70
N LEU A 325 15.44 -13.98 11.14
CA LEU A 325 16.00 -12.80 10.48
C LEU A 325 17.50 -12.66 10.76
N GLN A 326 18.26 -12.40 9.70
CA GLN A 326 19.72 -12.36 9.76
C GLN A 326 20.22 -10.92 9.68
N ALA A 327 20.96 -10.48 10.70
CA ALA A 327 21.51 -9.13 10.79
C ALA A 327 22.84 -8.93 10.01
N GLY A 328 23.41 -10.00 9.47
CA GLY A 328 24.80 -10.02 9.03
C GLY A 328 25.77 -10.25 10.19
N THR A 329 27.07 -10.24 9.89
CA THR A 329 28.13 -10.57 10.88
C THR A 329 29.21 -9.50 11.03
N ARG A 330 29.32 -8.59 10.06
CA ARG A 330 30.34 -7.52 10.02
C ARG A 330 29.76 -6.14 10.25
N VAL A 331 28.55 -5.89 9.73
CA VAL A 331 27.83 -4.63 9.86
C VAL A 331 26.95 -4.65 11.12
N LYS A 332 26.81 -3.51 11.79
CA LYS A 332 25.71 -3.31 12.75
C LYS A 332 24.45 -3.02 11.93
N LEU A 333 23.43 -3.87 12.03
CA LEU A 333 22.14 -3.65 11.36
C LEU A 333 21.10 -3.15 12.37
N THR A 334 20.42 -2.05 12.04
CA THR A 334 19.15 -1.66 12.67
C THR A 334 18.02 -1.81 11.67
N LEU A 335 17.02 -2.65 11.97
CA LEU A 335 15.85 -2.86 11.12
C LEU A 335 14.71 -1.92 11.53
N ILE A 336 14.16 -1.15 10.60
CA ILE A 336 12.94 -0.36 10.78
C ILE A 336 11.86 -0.94 9.85
N HIS A 337 10.70 -1.29 10.38
CA HIS A 337 9.61 -1.90 9.60
C HIS A 337 8.23 -1.36 9.99
N GLY A 338 7.25 -1.51 9.09
CA GLY A 338 5.92 -0.91 9.21
C GLY A 338 4.86 -1.78 9.88
N HIS A 339 4.94 -3.11 9.77
CA HIS A 339 3.85 -4.06 10.08
C HIS A 339 3.69 -4.40 11.59
N ASP A 340 2.45 -4.74 12.01
CA ASP A 340 1.90 -5.01 13.37
C ASP A 340 2.58 -6.09 14.27
N LEU A 341 3.90 -6.28 14.23
CA LEU A 341 4.53 -7.47 14.84
C LEU A 341 5.80 -7.20 15.65
N ALA A 342 6.12 -8.20 16.49
CA ALA A 342 7.30 -8.22 17.35
C ALA A 342 8.58 -8.17 16.52
N SER A 343 9.28 -7.04 16.58
CA SER A 343 10.62 -6.88 16.00
C SER A 343 11.62 -7.90 16.55
N PRO A 344 12.66 -8.25 15.78
CA PRO A 344 13.86 -8.84 16.35
C PRO A 344 14.54 -7.84 17.31
N SER A 345 15.49 -8.30 18.13
CA SER A 345 16.21 -7.44 19.09
C SER A 345 17.00 -6.28 18.46
N PHE A 346 17.33 -6.40 17.17
CA PHE A 346 17.98 -5.37 16.36
C PHE A 346 16.98 -4.53 15.53
N GLY A 347 15.67 -4.63 15.80
CA GLY A 347 14.63 -3.98 15.01
C GLY A 347 13.62 -3.15 15.78
N LYS A 348 12.93 -2.23 15.10
CA LYS A 348 11.84 -1.38 15.61
C LYS A 348 10.68 -1.40 14.61
N SER A 349 9.47 -1.71 15.08
CA SER A 349 8.23 -1.57 14.31
C SER A 349 7.74 -0.14 14.45
N LEU A 350 7.12 0.39 13.38
CA LEU A 350 6.38 1.65 13.36
C LEU A 350 4.86 1.46 13.16
N ASP A 351 4.32 0.26 13.38
CA ASP A 351 2.86 0.03 13.37
C ASP A 351 2.17 0.72 14.56
N ASN A 352 1.04 1.37 14.28
CA ASN A 352 0.23 2.24 15.13
C ASN A 352 0.78 3.66 15.33
N PHE A 353 1.91 4.03 14.73
CA PHE A 353 2.71 5.13 15.29
C PHE A 353 1.98 6.48 15.24
N LEU A 354 1.18 6.72 14.21
CA LEU A 354 0.09 7.71 14.30
C LEU A 354 -1.28 7.05 14.17
N GLY A 355 -2.09 7.11 15.24
CA GLY A 355 -3.56 7.09 15.18
C GLY A 355 -4.26 5.79 14.77
N LYS A 356 -3.96 4.63 15.39
CA LYS A 356 -4.79 3.39 15.30
C LYS A 356 -5.70 3.14 16.54
N ASN A 357 -5.85 4.17 17.39
CA ASN A 357 -6.43 4.22 18.75
C ASN A 357 -5.44 3.93 19.90
N SER A 358 -5.15 4.96 20.70
CA SER A 358 -4.40 4.94 21.97
C SER A 358 -2.97 4.38 21.90
N LYS A 359 -2.00 5.30 21.96
CA LYS A 359 -0.53 5.10 21.97
C LYS A 359 0.13 4.64 20.65
N GLY A 360 0.86 5.55 20.00
CA GLY A 360 1.80 5.21 18.92
C GLY A 360 2.98 6.18 18.83
N GLY A 361 4.10 5.75 18.25
CA GLY A 361 5.34 6.51 18.13
C GLY A 361 5.47 7.55 16.98
N LEU A 362 6.70 7.84 16.55
CA LEU A 362 7.12 8.43 15.26
C LEU A 362 8.63 8.14 15.16
N ILE A 363 9.29 8.19 13.99
CA ILE A 363 10.76 8.39 13.96
C ILE A 363 11.06 9.77 13.42
N ASN A 364 11.77 10.56 14.23
CA ASN A 364 12.34 11.86 13.90
C ASN A 364 13.54 12.06 14.84
N LEU A 365 14.71 12.43 14.30
CA LEU A 365 16.04 12.20 14.87
C LEU A 365 16.49 13.19 15.99
N VAL A 366 15.64 13.54 16.98
CA VAL A 366 15.97 14.57 18.04
C VAL A 366 15.40 14.34 19.47
N ASP A 367 16.15 13.69 20.40
CA ASP A 367 16.11 13.66 21.92
C ASP A 367 14.76 13.69 22.77
N PRO A 368 14.68 13.56 24.12
CA PRO A 368 13.81 12.57 24.80
C PRO A 368 12.54 13.11 25.53
N TRP A 369 11.82 12.23 26.28
CA TRP A 369 10.90 12.42 27.46
C TRP A 369 9.49 11.73 27.39
N TYR A 370 9.30 10.70 28.25
CA TYR A 370 8.08 10.20 28.95
C TYR A 370 6.90 9.42 28.24
N THR A 371 5.97 8.86 29.07
CA THR A 371 5.31 7.52 28.90
C THR A 371 3.78 7.39 29.18
N LEU A 372 3.07 6.51 28.42
CA LEU A 372 1.95 5.51 28.68
C LEU A 372 1.02 5.59 29.95
N PRO A 373 -0.30 5.13 30.00
CA PRO A 373 -0.87 3.78 29.63
C PRO A 373 -2.25 3.71 28.84
N GLN A 374 -3.15 2.71 29.07
CA GLN A 374 -3.67 1.75 28.02
C GLN A 374 -5.08 1.08 28.17
N GLY A 375 -5.70 0.62 27.04
CA GLY A 375 -6.67 -0.54 26.94
C GLY A 375 -8.12 -0.23 26.45
N GLY A 376 -8.96 -1.12 25.86
CA GLY A 376 -8.80 -2.50 25.31
C GLY A 376 -10.13 -3.29 24.98
N LEU A 377 -10.07 -4.27 24.03
CA LEU A 377 -10.89 -5.52 23.84
C LEU A 377 -12.35 -5.55 23.22
N PRO A 378 -12.86 -6.71 22.66
CA PRO A 378 -13.78 -6.78 21.48
C PRO A 378 -15.02 -7.75 21.58
N ARG A 379 -15.80 -8.00 20.47
CA ARG A 379 -16.34 -9.36 20.02
C ARG A 379 -17.32 -9.43 18.79
N LEU A 380 -17.09 -10.42 17.91
CA LEU A 380 -17.96 -11.41 17.16
C LEU A 380 -19.23 -11.06 16.32
N ASN A 381 -19.34 -11.68 15.11
CA ASN A 381 -20.41 -12.63 14.67
C ASN A 381 -20.15 -13.24 13.25
N VAL A 382 -20.91 -14.28 12.83
CA VAL A 382 -20.56 -15.28 11.76
C VAL A 382 -21.66 -15.47 10.67
N TYR A 383 -21.28 -15.80 9.42
CA TYR A 383 -22.19 -16.21 8.32
C TYR A 383 -21.71 -17.48 7.55
N ARG A 384 -22.58 -18.07 6.70
CA ARG A 384 -22.34 -19.32 5.93
C ARG A 384 -22.51 -19.12 4.41
N TYR A 385 -21.76 -19.88 3.62
CA TYR A 385 -21.84 -19.97 2.16
C TYR A 385 -22.48 -21.29 1.69
N GLY A 386 -22.92 -21.33 0.42
CA GLY A 386 -23.40 -22.54 -0.25
C GLY A 386 -23.41 -22.37 -1.78
N SER A 387 -23.34 -23.47 -2.51
CA SER A 387 -23.31 -23.54 -3.98
C SER A 387 -24.58 -24.21 -4.53
N LEU A 388 -25.00 -23.81 -5.74
CA LEU A 388 -26.22 -24.34 -6.37
C LEU A 388 -25.94 -24.70 -7.83
N ALA A 389 -26.13 -25.97 -8.17
CA ALA A 389 -25.95 -26.48 -9.53
C ALA A 389 -27.23 -26.28 -10.35
N LEU A 390 -27.09 -25.74 -11.57
CA LEU A 390 -28.21 -25.62 -12.50
C LEU A 390 -28.46 -26.96 -13.22
N PRO A 391 -29.72 -27.44 -13.33
CA PRO A 391 -30.04 -28.77 -13.82
C PRO A 391 -30.04 -28.86 -15.36
N SER A 392 -28.86 -28.75 -15.97
CA SER A 392 -28.58 -29.17 -17.36
C SER A 392 -27.12 -29.03 -17.78
N THR A 393 -26.27 -28.33 -17.00
CA THR A 393 -24.87 -28.10 -17.38
C THR A 393 -23.98 -29.30 -17.03
N PRO A 394 -23.09 -29.78 -17.94
CA PRO A 394 -22.06 -30.75 -17.58
C PRO A 394 -21.22 -30.26 -16.40
N SER A 395 -20.90 -31.17 -15.47
CA SER A 395 -20.32 -30.88 -14.15
C SER A 395 -18.95 -30.17 -14.15
N GLU A 396 -18.33 -30.03 -15.31
CA GLU A 396 -17.02 -29.41 -15.51
C GLU A 396 -17.08 -27.93 -15.95
N LYS A 397 -18.28 -27.38 -16.23
CA LYS A 397 -18.42 -26.06 -16.91
C LYS A 397 -19.37 -25.03 -16.28
N ALA A 398 -19.79 -25.21 -15.03
CA ALA A 398 -20.47 -24.14 -14.28
C ALA A 398 -20.18 -24.20 -12.78
N GLN A 399 -19.31 -23.30 -12.31
CA GLN A 399 -19.33 -22.83 -10.93
C GLN A 399 -19.78 -21.37 -10.94
N LEU A 400 -21.03 -21.14 -10.54
CA LEU A 400 -21.58 -19.80 -10.35
C LEU A 400 -21.63 -19.54 -8.84
N SER A 401 -20.62 -18.83 -8.32
CA SER A 401 -20.60 -18.39 -6.93
C SER A 401 -21.52 -17.18 -6.76
N TYR A 402 -22.46 -17.26 -5.82
CA TYR A 402 -23.35 -16.14 -5.48
C TYR A 402 -23.46 -15.97 -3.97
N ALA A 403 -23.76 -14.75 -3.53
CA ALA A 403 -24.15 -14.44 -2.16
C ALA A 403 -25.62 -14.02 -2.14
N VAL A 404 -26.49 -14.81 -1.50
CA VAL A 404 -27.88 -14.40 -1.23
C VAL A 404 -27.94 -13.75 0.14
N VAL A 405 -28.23 -12.45 0.15
CA VAL A 405 -28.68 -11.76 1.36
C VAL A 405 -30.16 -12.07 1.54
N ASN A 406 -30.47 -13.08 2.37
CA ASN A 406 -31.84 -13.35 2.79
C ASN A 406 -32.27 -12.30 3.82
N SER A 407 -32.92 -11.22 3.37
CA SER A 407 -33.92 -10.58 4.22
C SER A 407 -35.11 -11.54 4.34
N TRP A 408 -35.47 -11.91 5.57
CA TRP A 408 -36.74 -12.60 5.78
C TRP A 408 -37.89 -11.65 5.44
N PRO A 409 -38.97 -12.12 4.78
CA PRO A 409 -39.98 -11.23 4.21
C PRO A 409 -40.94 -10.69 5.27
N GLU A 410 -40.91 -9.38 5.51
CA GLU A 410 -42.13 -8.69 5.92
C GLU A 410 -43.11 -8.62 4.74
N ALA A 411 -44.38 -8.92 5.00
CA ALA A 411 -45.40 -9.16 3.98
C ALA A 411 -45.88 -7.91 3.20
N ALA A 412 -45.17 -6.78 3.25
CA ALA A 412 -45.64 -5.47 2.79
C ALA A 412 -44.96 -4.92 1.52
N LEU A 413 -43.77 -5.40 1.13
CA LEU A 413 -43.01 -4.82 0.01
C LEU A 413 -43.25 -5.54 -1.32
N LYS A 414 -44.22 -5.03 -2.09
CA LYS A 414 -44.46 -5.45 -3.47
C LYS A 414 -43.28 -5.07 -4.39
N LYS A 415 -42.72 -6.08 -5.04
CA LYS A 415 -41.95 -6.04 -6.32
C LYS A 415 -40.94 -4.90 -6.48
N ARG A 416 -39.67 -5.19 -6.19
CA ARG A 416 -38.52 -4.68 -6.96
C ARG A 416 -37.68 -5.87 -7.44
N PRO A 417 -37.21 -5.92 -8.70
CA PRO A 417 -36.31 -6.97 -9.15
C PRO A 417 -34.94 -6.78 -8.48
N SER A 418 -34.37 -7.88 -7.96
CA SER A 418 -32.97 -7.92 -7.56
C SER A 418 -32.11 -7.71 -8.79
N ILE A 419 -31.25 -6.68 -8.80
CA ILE A 419 -30.27 -6.50 -9.86
C ILE A 419 -29.14 -7.50 -9.63
N ILE A 420 -29.10 -8.54 -10.47
CA ILE A 420 -27.95 -9.43 -10.60
C ILE A 420 -27.04 -8.79 -11.65
N GLY A 421 -25.82 -8.42 -11.24
CA GLY A 421 -24.78 -8.04 -12.19
C GLY A 421 -24.21 -9.29 -12.84
N PHE A 422 -24.31 -9.38 -14.17
CA PHE A 422 -23.66 -10.41 -14.97
C PHE A 422 -22.49 -9.78 -15.72
N PHE A 423 -21.36 -10.49 -15.77
CA PHE A 423 -20.25 -10.19 -16.68
C PHE A 423 -20.10 -11.39 -17.62
N GLU A 424 -20.21 -11.14 -18.92
CA GLU A 424 -20.03 -12.17 -19.94
C GLU A 424 -18.58 -12.15 -20.43
N LYS A 425 -17.88 -13.27 -20.28
CA LYS A 425 -16.50 -13.42 -20.76
C LYS A 425 -16.52 -13.96 -22.19
N ASN A 426 -16.39 -13.07 -23.17
CA ASN A 426 -16.10 -13.47 -24.55
C ASN A 426 -14.59 -13.73 -24.68
N ASN A 427 -14.25 -14.98 -24.97
CA ASN A 427 -12.87 -15.45 -25.07
C ASN A 427 -12.31 -15.28 -26.50
N ASP A 428 -11.07 -14.83 -26.57
CA ASP A 428 -9.99 -15.37 -27.41
C ASP A 428 -10.36 -15.84 -28.84
N ASN A 429 -10.38 -14.89 -29.80
CA ASN A 429 -9.73 -15.00 -31.11
C ASN A 429 -10.06 -13.76 -31.97
N ASP A 430 -9.13 -12.82 -32.10
CA ASP A 430 -8.75 -12.30 -33.43
C ASP A 430 -7.46 -11.47 -33.40
N THR A 431 -6.70 -11.56 -34.49
CA THR A 431 -5.41 -10.87 -34.71
C THR A 431 -5.58 -9.46 -35.25
N ASP A 432 -4.61 -8.59 -34.94
CA ASP A 432 -4.30 -7.30 -35.56
C ASP A 432 -5.26 -6.77 -36.65
N LEU A 433 -6.16 -5.87 -36.28
CA LEU A 433 -6.67 -4.81 -37.16
C LEU A 433 -7.37 -3.69 -36.36
N LEU A 434 -6.76 -2.50 -36.32
CA LEU A 434 -7.48 -1.26 -36.04
C LEU A 434 -8.41 -0.94 -37.22
N LEU A 435 -9.65 -0.48 -36.95
CA LEU A 435 -10.46 0.48 -37.73
C LEU A 435 -11.90 0.57 -37.14
N PRO A 436 -12.74 1.58 -37.48
CA PRO A 436 -12.80 2.85 -36.76
C PRO A 436 -14.14 3.07 -36.04
N ALA A 437 -14.20 4.10 -35.18
CA ALA A 437 -15.47 4.54 -34.60
C ALA A 437 -16.44 5.09 -35.66
N LYS A 438 -17.73 4.71 -35.59
CA LYS A 438 -18.87 5.67 -35.53
C LYS A 438 -20.22 4.97 -35.23
N PRO A 439 -21.26 5.73 -34.82
CA PRO A 439 -22.27 5.22 -33.88
C PRO A 439 -23.74 5.35 -34.38
N LEU A 440 -24.67 5.14 -33.43
CA LEU A 440 -26.06 5.61 -33.40
C LEU A 440 -27.06 4.93 -34.35
N GLY A 441 -27.95 4.13 -33.74
CA GLY A 441 -29.30 3.87 -34.24
C GLY A 441 -29.53 2.48 -34.86
N LEU A 442 -29.82 1.48 -34.02
CA LEU A 442 -30.74 0.39 -34.40
C LEU A 442 -31.45 -0.15 -33.16
N ASN A 443 -32.75 -0.42 -33.27
CA ASN A 443 -33.56 -1.00 -32.20
C ASN A 443 -33.60 -2.53 -32.32
N LEU A 444 -33.65 -3.23 -31.18
CA LEU A 444 -33.90 -4.67 -31.12
C LEU A 444 -35.39 -4.98 -31.27
N HIS A 445 -35.71 -5.96 -32.11
CA HIS A 445 -36.96 -6.71 -32.02
C HIS A 445 -36.67 -8.22 -32.15
N LEU A 446 -36.95 -8.93 -31.06
CA LEU A 446 -36.83 -10.37 -30.81
C LEU A 446 -35.39 -10.93 -30.80
#